data_AF-A0A822FWS7-F1
#
_entry.id   AF-A0A822FWS7-F1
#
_cell.length_a   1.000
_cell.length_b   1.000
_cell.length_c   1.000
_cell.angle_alpha   90.00
_cell.angle_beta   90.00
_cell.angle_gamma   90.00
#
_symmetry.space_group_name_H-M   'P 1'
#
loop_
_entity.id
_entity.type
_entity.pdbx_description
1 polymer ?
#
loop_
_entity_poly.entity_id
_entity_poly.type
_entity_poly.pdbx_seq_one_letter_code
_entity_poly.pdbx_strand_id
1 'polypeptide(L)'
;MTSPGIHAFLIIVRVDRFTPEKKDTADIIQAIFGTDANRYCIVVFTREDQLDESQTINSFINSSKSLQKLIYNCGNRIFAINK
;
A
#
# COMPACT_ATOMS: atom_id res chain seq x y z
N MET A 1 28.06 5.95 14.32
CA MET A 1 26.98 5.63 15.27
C MET A 1 25.66 5.80 14.56
N THR A 2 25.07 4.72 14.08
CA THR A 2 23.67 4.69 13.66
C THR A 2 22.86 4.18 14.85
N SER A 3 21.99 5.01 15.41
CA SER A 3 20.86 4.49 16.18
C SER A 3 20.04 3.59 15.23
N PRO A 4 19.54 2.41 15.64
CA PRO A 4 18.79 1.51 14.76
C PRO A 4 17.37 2.06 14.57
N GLY A 5 17.26 3.16 13.83
CA GLY A 5 15.98 3.77 13.50
C GLY A 5 15.14 2.85 12.61
N ILE A 6 13.82 3.10 12.57
CA ILE A 6 12.93 2.35 11.68
C ILE A 6 13.36 2.59 10.23
N HIS A 7 13.73 1.52 9.53
CA HIS A 7 14.22 1.58 8.15
C HIS A 7 13.08 1.64 7.13
N ALA A 8 11.96 1.00 7.42
CA ALA A 8 10.77 0.99 6.57
C ALA A 8 9.51 0.61 7.36
N PHE A 9 8.36 1.07 6.88
CA PHE A 9 7.03 0.64 7.28
C PHE A 9 6.40 -0.11 6.10
N LEU A 10 5.82 -1.28 6.38
CA LEU A 10 5.14 -2.09 5.36
C LEU A 10 3.63 -1.99 5.57
N ILE A 11 2.91 -1.55 4.54
CA ILE A 11 1.46 -1.48 4.55
C ILE A 11 0.94 -2.66 3.74
N ILE A 12 0.41 -3.67 4.43
CA ILE A 12 -0.08 -4.89 3.78
C ILE A 12 -1.49 -4.68 3.25
N VAL A 13 -1.64 -4.80 1.94
CA VAL A 13 -2.91 -4.80 1.23
C VAL A 13 -3.19 -6.21 0.73
N ARG A 14 -4.29 -6.79 1.20
CA ARG A 14 -4.79 -8.07 0.70
C ARG A 14 -5.79 -7.81 -0.42
N VAL A 15 -5.52 -8.34 -1.61
CA VAL A 15 -6.34 -8.11 -2.80
C VAL A 15 -7.78 -8.59 -2.58
N ASP A 16 -7.98 -9.76 -1.95
CA ASP A 16 -9.28 -10.38 -1.69
C ASP A 16 -10.19 -9.60 -0.71
N ARG A 17 -9.64 -8.64 0.03
CA ARG A 17 -10.32 -7.99 1.17
C ARG A 17 -10.22 -6.47 1.18
N PHE A 18 -9.57 -5.90 0.19
CA PHE A 18 -9.48 -4.46 0.10
C PHE A 18 -10.79 -3.92 -0.48
N THR A 19 -11.63 -3.38 0.39
CA THR A 19 -12.82 -2.63 -0.01
C THR A 19 -12.47 -1.13 -0.07
N PRO A 20 -12.89 -0.40 -1.12
CA PRO A 20 -12.66 1.04 -1.24
C PRO A 20 -13.21 1.86 -0.06
N GLU A 21 -14.16 1.30 0.68
CA GLU A 21 -14.76 1.88 1.90
C GLU A 21 -13.77 2.10 3.04
N LYS A 22 -12.61 1.42 3.05
CA LYS A 22 -11.54 1.65 4.03
C LYS A 22 -10.72 2.91 3.77
N LYS A 23 -11.40 4.00 3.39
CA LYS A 23 -10.84 5.35 3.25
C LYS A 23 -10.07 5.76 4.52
N ASP A 24 -10.57 5.31 5.67
CA ASP A 24 -9.98 5.52 6.99
C ASP A 24 -8.52 5.05 7.07
N THR A 25 -8.15 3.92 6.46
CA THR A 25 -6.77 3.39 6.60
C THR A 25 -5.73 4.28 5.95
N ALA A 26 -6.03 4.85 4.77
CA ALA A 26 -5.10 5.75 4.09
C ALA A 26 -4.94 7.08 4.85
N ASP A 27 -6.03 7.60 5.39
CA ASP A 27 -6.02 8.83 6.18
C ASP A 27 -5.35 8.62 7.54
N ILE A 28 -5.49 7.44 8.17
CA ILE A 28 -4.77 7.05 9.40
C ILE A 28 -3.26 6.97 9.16
N ILE A 29 -2.80 6.37 8.07
CA ILE A 29 -1.36 6.28 7.75
C ILE A 29 -0.78 7.68 7.55
N GLN A 30 -1.51 8.55 6.84
CA GLN A 30 -1.10 9.94 6.68
C GLN A 30 -1.12 10.72 8.01
N ALA A 31 -2.07 10.42 8.91
CA ALA A 31 -2.11 11.03 10.24
C ALA A 31 -0.93 10.58 11.14
N ILE A 32 -0.50 9.32 11.03
CA ILE A 32 0.60 8.76 11.84
C ILE A 32 1.98 9.21 11.32
N PHE A 33 2.17 9.19 10.00
CA PHE A 33 3.50 9.38 9.39
C PHE A 33 3.68 10.74 8.72
N GLY A 34 2.61 11.54 8.60
CA GLY A 34 2.66 12.87 7.99
C GLY A 34 3.28 12.85 6.59
N THR A 35 4.18 13.80 6.33
CA THR A 35 4.91 13.91 5.07
C THR A 35 6.06 12.91 4.93
N ASP A 36 6.54 12.31 6.03
CA ASP A 36 7.65 11.34 6.02
C ASP A 36 7.20 9.93 5.62
N ALA A 37 5.88 9.70 5.47
CA ALA A 37 5.34 8.45 4.93
C ALA A 37 6.01 8.08 3.60
N ASN A 38 6.29 9.07 2.74
CA ASN A 38 6.92 8.86 1.44
C ASN A 38 8.38 8.39 1.51
N ARG A 39 9.05 8.53 2.66
CA ARG A 39 10.45 8.12 2.86
C ARG A 39 10.55 6.71 3.35
N TYR A 40 9.58 6.23 4.14
CA TYR A 40 9.70 4.94 4.83
C TYR A 40 8.60 3.92 4.49
N CYS A 41 7.44 4.32 3.95
CA CYS A 41 6.35 3.38 3.64
C CYS A 41 6.45 2.67 2.28
N ILE A 42 6.27 1.35 2.28
CA ILE A 42 6.11 0.51 1.08
C ILE A 42 4.75 -0.17 1.18
N VAL A 43 3.96 -0.11 0.10
CA VAL A 43 2.70 -0.86 0.01
C VAL A 43 3.00 -2.27 -0.51
N VAL A 44 2.61 -3.29 0.24
CA VAL A 44 2.82 -4.69 -0.13
C VAL A 44 1.49 -5.34 -0.43
N PHE A 45 1.30 -5.73 -1.68
CA PHE A 45 0.17 -6.52 -2.12
C PHE A 45 0.42 -7.99 -1.83
N THR A 46 -0.59 -8.63 -1.26
CA THR A 46 -0.57 -10.07 -0.95
C THR A 46 -1.83 -10.70 -1.51
N ARG A 47 -1.75 -12.00 -1.76
CA ARG A 47 -2.82 -12.76 -2.44
C ARG A 47 -3.05 -12.26 -3.87
N GLU A 48 -1.96 -11.94 -4.57
CA GLU A 48 -2.02 -11.55 -5.99
C GLU A 48 -2.62 -12.67 -6.86
N ASP A 49 -2.45 -13.92 -6.45
CA ASP A 49 -3.09 -15.11 -7.02
C ASP A 49 -4.63 -15.10 -6.99
N GLN A 50 -5.23 -14.19 -6.21
CA GLN A 50 -6.68 -14.02 -6.11
C GLN A 50 -7.22 -12.90 -7.01
N LEU A 51 -6.37 -12.24 -7.79
CA LEU A 51 -6.85 -11.39 -8.89
C LEU A 51 -7.55 -12.24 -9.95
N ASP A 52 -8.54 -11.67 -10.62
CA ASP A 52 -9.10 -12.29 -11.81
C ASP A 52 -7.98 -12.53 -12.83
N GLU A 53 -8.06 -13.58 -13.66
CA GLU A 53 -7.01 -13.94 -14.64
C GLU A 53 -6.64 -12.79 -15.59
N SER A 54 -7.57 -11.85 -15.81
CA SER A 54 -7.37 -10.67 -16.66
C SER A 54 -6.85 -9.44 -15.91
N GLN A 55 -6.78 -9.48 -14.58
CA GLN A 55 -6.36 -8.37 -13.73
C GLN A 55 -4.88 -8.47 -13.36
N THR A 56 -4.24 -7.31 -13.40
CA THR A 56 -2.90 -7.08 -12.84
C THR A 56 -3.01 -6.23 -11.58
N ILE A 57 -1.96 -6.23 -10.73
CA ILE A 57 -1.87 -5.30 -9.60
C ILE A 57 -2.07 -3.85 -10.03
N ASN A 58 -1.55 -3.43 -11.19
CA ASN A 58 -1.77 -2.08 -11.70
C ASN A 58 -3.25 -1.81 -12.03
N SER A 59 -3.95 -2.76 -12.66
CA SER A 59 -5.39 -2.61 -12.92
C SER A 59 -6.20 -2.55 -11.62
N PHE A 60 -5.83 -3.35 -10.62
CA PHE A 60 -6.42 -3.34 -9.28
C PHE A 60 -6.20 -1.99 -8.58
N ILE A 61 -4.99 -1.45 -8.63
CA ILE A 61 -4.69 -0.09 -8.14
C ILE A 61 -5.57 0.94 -8.82
N ASN A 62 -5.70 0.86 -10.14
CA ASN A 62 -6.48 1.81 -10.92
C ASN A 62 -7.99 1.72 -10.71
N SER A 63 -8.49 0.63 -10.12
CA SER A 63 -9.89 0.48 -9.73
C SER A 63 -10.28 1.31 -8.50
N SER A 64 -9.32 1.81 -7.72
CA SER A 64 -9.60 2.51 -6.45
C SER A 64 -8.78 3.79 -6.27
N LYS A 65 -9.48 4.93 -6.25
CA LYS A 65 -8.86 6.25 -5.95
C LYS A 65 -8.20 6.28 -4.58
N SER A 66 -8.77 5.60 -3.59
CA SER A 66 -8.19 5.49 -2.24
C SER A 66 -6.86 4.76 -2.28
N LEU A 67 -6.75 3.70 -3.08
CA LEU A 67 -5.53 2.92 -3.25
C LEU A 67 -4.46 3.71 -4.01
N GLN A 68 -4.85 4.44 -5.05
CA GLN A 68 -3.94 5.38 -5.74
C GLN A 68 -3.38 6.44 -4.78
N LYS A 69 -4.23 7.05 -3.94
CA LYS A 69 -3.79 8.02 -2.93
C LYS A 69 -2.81 7.41 -1.92
N LEU A 70 -3.10 6.20 -1.43
CA LEU A 70 -2.20 5.47 -0.52
C LEU A 70 -0.81 5.28 -1.13
N ILE A 71 -0.75 4.79 -2.37
CA ILE A 71 0.51 4.51 -3.08
C ILE A 71 1.28 5.80 -3.34
N TYR A 72 0.59 6.86 -3.77
CA TYR A 72 1.17 8.17 -3.96
C TYR A 72 1.82 8.69 -2.66
N ASN A 73 1.10 8.60 -1.54
CA ASN A 73 1.62 8.97 -0.21
C ASN A 73 2.82 8.13 0.22
N CYS A 74 2.95 6.89 -0.28
CA CYS A 74 4.07 6.00 -0.03
C CYS A 74 5.24 6.19 -1.04
N GLY A 75 5.21 7.24 -1.86
CA GLY A 75 6.26 7.51 -2.85
C GLY A 75 6.24 6.54 -4.04
N ASN A 76 5.06 6.00 -4.37
CA ASN A 76 4.85 5.02 -5.45
C ASN A 76 5.62 3.70 -5.29
N ARG A 77 6.03 3.38 -4.06
CA ARG A 77 6.74 2.13 -3.76
C ARG A 77 5.74 1.03 -3.47
N ILE A 78 5.66 0.09 -4.41
CA ILE A 78 4.82 -1.10 -4.30
C ILE A 78 5.66 -2.37 -4.43
N PHE A 79 5.22 -3.43 -3.77
CA PHE A 79 5.74 -4.77 -3.95
C PHE A 79 4.58 -5.76 -3.93
N ALA A 80 4.63 -6.81 -4.75
CA ALA A 80 3.62 -7.87 -4.74
C ALA A 80 4.27 -9.20 -4.35
N ILE A 81 3.63 -9.93 -3.45
CA ILE A 81 4.10 -11.22 -2.95
C ILE A 81 3.11 -12.30 -3.37
N ASN A 82 3.64 -13.28 -4.10
CA ASN A 82 2.96 -14.53 -4.43
C ASN A 82 3.20 -15.57 -3.33
N LYS A 83 2.14 -16.21 -2.85
CA LYS A 83 2.24 -17.40 -2.02
C LYS A 83 1.08 -18.35 -2.27
#